data_AF-S2RKX3-F1
#
_entry.id   AF-S2RKX3-F1
#
_cell.length_a   1.000
_cell.length_b   1.000
_cell.length_c   1.000
_cell.angle_alpha   90.00
_cell.angle_beta   90.00
_cell.angle_gamma   90.00
#
_symmetry.space_group_name_H-M   'P 1'
#
loop_
_entity.id
_entity.type
_entity.pdbx_description
1 polymer ?
#
loop_
_entity_poly.entity_id
_entity_poly.type
_entity_poly.pdbx_seq_one_letter_code
_entity_poly.pdbx_strand_id
1 'polypeptide(L)'
;MKIKVNQLSNRMHEVKVTNRILRNTLKYQLSMAESDDVEDKSFTEQLHASLNAVNSNTDFIVDTLNLNKAEKEKLDNLSFAETVKIATRVALRVQGLSDEDIDMSAKKADASKSKDEDN
;
A
#
# COMPACT_ATOMS: atom_id res chain seq x y z
N MET A 1 7.63 12.06 10.81
CA MET A 1 7.85 12.25 9.36
C MET A 1 6.58 12.78 8.72
N LYS A 2 6.67 13.42 7.55
CA LYS A 2 5.51 13.92 6.81
C LYS A 2 5.37 13.13 5.51
N ILE A 3 4.17 12.59 5.27
CA ILE A 3 3.83 11.85 4.05
C ILE A 3 2.75 12.63 3.30
N LYS A 4 2.93 12.84 1.99
CA LYS A 4 1.89 13.37 1.12
C LYS A 4 1.27 12.23 0.31
N VAL A 5 -0.05 12.17 0.27
CA VAL A 5 -0.77 11.24 -0.61
C VAL A 5 -1.78 12.02 -1.43
N ASN A 6 -1.33 12.53 -2.58
CA ASN A 6 -2.12 13.43 -3.44
C ASN A 6 -3.44 12.78 -3.90
N GLN A 7 -3.48 11.45 -4.01
CA GLN A 7 -4.69 10.70 -4.39
C GLN A 7 -5.82 10.83 -3.35
N LEU A 8 -5.48 11.03 -2.07
CA LEU A 8 -6.45 11.15 -0.98
C LEU A 8 -6.74 12.61 -0.67
N SER A 9 -5.70 13.42 -0.55
CA SER A 9 -5.81 14.81 -0.10
C SER A 9 -4.55 15.61 -0.40
N ASN A 10 -4.70 16.94 -0.44
CA ASN A 10 -3.54 17.85 -0.43
C ASN A 10 -2.91 18.00 0.97
N ARG A 11 -3.51 17.38 1.99
CA ARG A 11 -3.03 17.41 3.37
C ARG A 11 -1.68 16.68 3.50
N MET A 12 -0.79 17.26 4.29
CA MET A 12 0.40 16.57 4.80
C MET A 12 0.01 15.73 6.00
N HIS A 13 0.25 14.42 5.94
CA HIS A 13 0.02 13.51 7.04
C HIS A 13 1.27 13.46 7.92
N GLU A 14 1.14 13.91 9.17
CA GLU A 14 2.20 13.76 10.15
C GLU A 14 2.14 12.36 10.76
N VAL A 15 3.15 11.54 10.43
CA VAL A 15 3.25 10.16 10.86
C VAL A 15 4.41 10.02 11.83
N LYS A 16 4.13 9.52 13.03
CA LYS A 16 5.14 9.11 14.00
C LYS A 16 5.30 7.59 13.92
N VAL A 17 6.52 7.13 13.66
CA VAL A 17 6.85 5.69 13.68
C VAL A 17 6.79 5.21 15.12
N THR A 18 5.63 4.72 15.52
CA THR A 18 5.38 4.12 16.83
C THR A 18 5.31 2.61 16.70
N ASN A 19 5.35 1.88 17.82
CA ASN A 19 5.14 0.43 17.81
C ASN A 19 3.83 0.01 17.13
N ARG A 20 2.79 0.86 17.18
CA ARG A 20 1.54 0.63 16.45
C ARG A 20 1.76 0.66 14.94
N ILE A 21 2.43 1.70 14.45
CA ILE A 21 2.73 1.84 13.02
C ILE A 21 3.66 0.73 12.53
N LEU A 22 4.72 0.41 13.27
CA LEU A 22 5.62 -0.69 12.92
C LEU A 22 4.87 -2.03 12.84
N ARG A 23 4.00 -2.31 13.81
CA ARG A 23 3.17 -3.53 13.79
C ARG A 23 2.25 -3.57 12.57
N ASN A 24 1.62 -2.44 12.23
CA ASN A 24 0.74 -2.35 11.08
C ASN A 24 1.51 -2.52 9.76
N THR A 25 2.71 -1.94 9.64
CA THR A 25 3.58 -2.14 8.47
C THR A 25 4.02 -3.60 8.34
N LEU A 26 4.40 -4.27 9.44
CA LEU A 26 4.76 -5.68 9.40
C LEU A 26 3.57 -6.58 9.02
N LYS A 27 2.37 -6.30 9.54
CA LYS A 27 1.13 -7.00 9.14
C LYS A 27 0.85 -6.86 7.65
N TYR A 28 0.99 -5.64 7.12
CA TYR A 28 0.83 -5.38 5.69
C TYR A 28 1.83 -6.19 4.85
N GLN A 29 3.10 -6.20 5.25
CA GLN A 29 4.15 -6.95 4.55
C GLN A 29 3.92 -8.47 4.59
N LEU A 30 3.47 -9.00 5.74
CA LEU A 30 3.07 -10.41 5.85
C LEU A 30 1.89 -10.74 4.95
N SER A 31 0.84 -9.90 4.96
CA SER A 31 -0.32 -10.11 4.08
C SER A 31 0.05 -10.12 2.60
N MET A 32 1.00 -9.27 2.17
CA MET A 32 1.51 -9.32 0.80
C MET A 32 2.27 -10.62 0.51
N ALA A 33 3.15 -11.06 1.42
CA ALA A 33 3.92 -12.28 1.23
C ALA A 33 3.05 -13.55 1.24
N GLU A 34 1.96 -13.55 2.01
CA GLU A 34 1.01 -14.66 2.09
C GLU A 34 0.02 -14.70 0.91
N SER A 35 -0.08 -13.64 0.11
CA SER A 35 -1.05 -13.54 -0.99
C SER A 35 -0.71 -14.45 -2.19
N ASP A 36 0.53 -14.95 -2.29
CA ASP A 36 1.00 -15.80 -3.41
C ASP A 36 0.55 -17.27 -3.30
N ASP A 37 -0.10 -17.66 -2.18
CA ASP A 37 -0.49 -19.05 -1.89
C ASP A 37 -2.00 -19.29 -2.08
N VAL A 38 -2.59 -18.95 -3.24
CA VAL A 38 -4.06 -19.07 -3.44
C VAL A 38 -4.50 -19.78 -4.72
N GLU A 39 -3.59 -20.15 -5.62
CA GLU A 39 -3.94 -20.77 -6.91
C GLU A 39 -4.66 -22.13 -6.77
N ASP A 40 -4.28 -22.95 -5.77
CA ASP A 40 -4.88 -24.27 -5.54
C ASP A 40 -6.07 -24.25 -4.55
N LYS A 41 -6.51 -23.06 -4.11
CA LYS A 41 -7.59 -22.91 -3.12
C LYS A 41 -8.96 -22.84 -3.78
N SER A 42 -10.02 -23.18 -3.04
CA SER A 42 -11.40 -23.09 -3.54
C SER A 42 -11.78 -21.64 -3.90
N PHE A 43 -12.77 -21.47 -4.78
CA PHE A 43 -13.25 -20.13 -5.16
C PHE A 43 -13.62 -19.25 -3.95
N THR A 44 -14.25 -19.83 -2.93
CA THR A 44 -14.60 -19.13 -1.69
C THR A 44 -13.36 -18.66 -0.93
N GLU A 45 -12.32 -19.48 -0.86
CA GLU A 45 -11.05 -19.11 -0.22
C GLU A 45 -10.30 -18.03 -1.01
N GLN A 46 -10.34 -18.08 -2.34
CA GLN A 46 -9.79 -17.02 -3.20
C GLN A 46 -10.52 -15.68 -3.00
N LEU A 47 -11.86 -15.71 -2.87
CA LEU A 47 -12.65 -14.52 -2.54
C LEU A 47 -12.32 -13.97 -1.13
N HIS A 48 -12.14 -14.85 -0.14
CA HIS A 48 -11.71 -14.43 1.20
C HIS A 48 -10.31 -13.81 1.19
N ALA A 49 -9.37 -14.38 0.44
CA ALA A 49 -8.03 -13.84 0.30
C ALA A 49 -8.07 -12.45 -0.36
N SER A 50 -8.87 -12.29 -1.42
CA SER A 50 -9.07 -11.01 -2.09
C SER A 50 -9.68 -9.95 -1.16
N LEU A 51 -10.72 -10.32 -0.40
CA LEU A 51 -11.34 -9.43 0.58
C LEU A 51 -10.37 -9.03 1.69
N ASN A 52 -9.59 -9.99 2.20
CA ASN A 52 -8.58 -9.74 3.22
C ASN A 52 -7.48 -8.82 2.70
N ALA A 53 -7.07 -8.97 1.44
CA ALA A 53 -6.08 -8.09 0.81
C ALA A 53 -6.62 -6.66 0.70
N VAL A 54 -7.87 -6.46 0.26
CA VAL A 54 -8.50 -5.13 0.21
C VAL A 54 -8.53 -4.49 1.61
N ASN A 55 -9.09 -5.19 2.59
CA ASN A 55 -9.21 -4.68 3.96
C ASN A 55 -7.85 -4.38 4.60
N SER A 56 -6.87 -5.29 4.45
CA SER A 56 -5.54 -5.11 5.04
C SER A 56 -4.83 -3.90 4.45
N ASN A 57 -4.99 -3.65 3.14
CA ASN A 57 -4.42 -2.46 2.50
C ASN A 57 -5.11 -1.18 2.98
N THR A 58 -6.45 -1.14 2.99
CA THR A 58 -7.19 0.07 3.38
C THR A 58 -6.97 0.39 4.86
N ASP A 59 -7.10 -0.59 5.76
CA ASP A 59 -6.89 -0.43 7.20
C ASP A 59 -5.47 0.06 7.51
N PHE A 60 -4.46 -0.50 6.83
CA PHE A 60 -3.07 -0.07 7.00
C PHE A 60 -2.89 1.42 6.67
N ILE A 61 -3.44 1.89 5.56
CA ILE A 61 -3.36 3.30 5.14
C ILE A 61 -4.11 4.19 6.13
N VAL A 62 -5.34 3.79 6.50
CA VAL A 62 -6.19 4.54 7.43
C VAL A 62 -5.50 4.75 8.78
N ASP A 63 -4.97 3.68 9.36
CA ASP A 63 -4.32 3.71 10.67
C ASP A 63 -2.99 4.47 10.64
N THR A 64 -2.23 4.31 9.56
CA THR A 64 -0.88 4.88 9.46
C THR A 64 -0.91 6.36 9.16
N LEU A 65 -1.80 6.80 8.26
CA LEU A 65 -1.93 8.20 7.87
C LEU A 65 -2.93 8.97 8.74
N ASN A 66 -3.62 8.27 9.65
CA ASN A 66 -4.68 8.80 10.49
C ASN A 66 -5.70 9.59 9.64
N LEU A 67 -6.29 8.88 8.68
CA LEU A 67 -7.19 9.48 7.69
C LEU A 67 -8.47 10.00 8.34
N ASN A 68 -8.91 11.18 7.90
CA ASN A 68 -10.22 11.70 8.28
C ASN A 68 -11.33 11.04 7.45
N LYS A 69 -12.61 11.29 7.79
CA LYS A 69 -13.76 10.65 7.12
C LYS A 69 -13.76 10.83 5.60
N ALA A 70 -13.45 12.04 5.10
CA ALA A 70 -13.44 12.32 3.67
C ALA A 70 -12.28 11.62 2.95
N GLU A 71 -11.13 11.48 3.60
CA GLU A 71 -9.98 10.75 3.05
C GLU A 71 -10.23 9.24 3.03
N LYS A 72 -10.93 8.69 4.04
CA LYS A 72 -11.35 7.28 4.05
C LYS A 72 -12.31 6.98 2.91
N GLU A 73 -13.33 7.81 2.73
CA GLU A 73 -14.29 7.67 1.64
C GLU A 73 -13.60 7.75 0.27
N LYS A 74 -12.62 8.64 0.10
CA LYS A 74 -11.82 8.66 -1.13
C LYS A 74 -11.00 7.39 -1.33
N LEU A 75 -10.36 6.90 -0.26
CA LEU A 75 -9.59 5.66 -0.31
C LEU A 75 -10.46 4.48 -0.77
N ASP A 76 -11.68 4.38 -0.26
CA ASP A 76 -12.64 3.32 -0.62
C ASP A 76 -13.09 3.40 -2.08
N ASN A 77 -13.01 4.58 -2.71
CA ASN A 77 -13.36 4.80 -4.11
C ASN A 77 -12.17 4.65 -5.07
N LEU A 78 -10.96 4.36 -4.58
CA LEU A 78 -9.81 4.09 -5.43
C LEU A 78 -9.82 2.66 -5.95
N SER A 79 -9.20 2.43 -7.10
CA SER A 79 -8.94 1.06 -7.57
C SER A 79 -7.99 0.34 -6.61
N PHE A 80 -8.09 -1.00 -6.56
CA PHE A 80 -7.19 -1.80 -5.73
C PHE A 80 -5.71 -1.54 -6.07
N ALA A 81 -5.38 -1.35 -7.35
CA ALA A 81 -4.02 -1.04 -7.79
C ALA A 81 -3.52 0.31 -7.22
N GLU A 82 -4.37 1.34 -7.19
CA GLU A 82 -4.02 2.63 -6.58
C GLU A 82 -3.85 2.51 -5.06
N THR A 83 -4.72 1.75 -4.41
CA THR A 83 -4.66 1.47 -2.97
C THR A 83 -3.36 0.76 -2.60
N VAL A 84 -2.96 -0.29 -3.34
CA VAL A 84 -1.68 -0.98 -3.14
C VAL A 84 -0.49 -0.04 -3.33
N LYS A 85 -0.51 0.81 -4.37
CA LYS A 85 0.56 1.82 -4.59
C LYS A 85 0.70 2.77 -3.41
N ILE A 86 -0.42 3.23 -2.83
CA ILE A 86 -0.40 4.10 -1.65
C ILE A 86 0.16 3.33 -0.45
N ALA A 87 -0.33 2.11 -0.18
CA ALA A 87 0.15 1.29 0.94
C ALA A 87 1.66 1.01 0.84
N THR A 88 2.15 0.63 -0.34
CA THR A 88 3.58 0.41 -0.59
C THR A 88 4.40 1.68 -0.34
N ARG A 89 3.96 2.83 -0.87
CA ARG A 89 4.64 4.11 -0.62
C ARG A 89 4.71 4.43 0.87
N VAL A 90 3.60 4.26 1.60
CA VAL A 90 3.54 4.50 3.04
C VAL A 90 4.49 3.57 3.79
N ALA A 91 4.52 2.28 3.45
CA ALA A 91 5.42 1.30 4.05
C ALA A 91 6.89 1.66 3.84
N LEU A 92 7.29 2.02 2.61
CA LEU A 92 8.67 2.44 2.30
C LEU A 92 9.07 3.72 3.05
N ARG A 93 8.16 4.70 3.17
CA ARG A 93 8.39 5.90 3.99
C ARG A 93 8.57 5.55 5.47
N VAL A 94 7.77 4.62 6.01
CA VAL A 94 7.91 4.12 7.39
C VAL A 94 9.26 3.43 7.61
N GLN A 95 9.78 2.72 6.60
CA GLN A 95 11.11 2.12 6.62
C GLN A 95 12.26 3.14 6.49
N GLY A 96 11.94 4.42 6.27
CA GLY A 96 12.90 5.52 6.24
C GLY A 96 13.33 5.96 4.86
N LEU A 97 12.79 5.38 3.78
CA LEU A 97 13.09 5.82 2.42
C LEU A 97 12.54 7.23 2.17
N SER A 98 13.25 8.02 1.36
CA SER A 98 12.76 9.31 0.90
C SER A 98 11.70 9.14 -0.21
N ASP A 99 10.87 10.17 -0.41
CA ASP A 99 9.93 10.18 -1.54
C ASP A 99 10.66 10.10 -2.89
N GLU A 100 11.87 10.66 -2.99
CA GLU A 100 12.72 10.63 -4.18
C GLU A 100 13.24 9.21 -4.48
N ASP A 101 13.71 8.49 -3.45
CA ASP A 101 14.20 7.11 -3.60
C ASP A 101 13.09 6.16 -4.05
N ILE A 102 11.88 6.37 -3.52
CA ILE A 102 10.69 5.58 -3.89
C ILE A 102 10.31 5.84 -5.33
N ASP A 103 10.24 7.10 -5.75
CA ASP A 103 9.88 7.47 -7.12
C ASP A 103 10.94 6.99 -8.13
N MET A 104 12.23 7.02 -7.78
CA MET A 104 13.30 6.43 -8.60
C MET A 104 13.16 4.91 -8.72
N SER A 105 12.84 4.23 -7.63
CA SER A 105 12.67 2.77 -7.62
C SER A 105 11.47 2.34 -8.44
N ALA A 106 10.35 3.05 -8.33
CA ALA A 106 9.14 2.81 -9.13
C ALA A 106 9.41 3.02 -10.64
N LYS A 107 10.09 4.12 -11.02
CA LYS A 107 10.47 4.39 -12.41
C LYS A 107 11.40 3.33 -12.99
N LYS A 108 12.35 2.83 -12.20
CA LYS A 108 13.24 1.75 -12.64
C LYS A 108 12.46 0.46 -12.87
N ALA A 109 11.55 0.10 -11.97
CA ALA A 109 10.72 -1.10 -12.10
C ALA A 109 9.83 -1.07 -13.35
N ASP A 110 9.20 0.07 -13.65
CA ASP A 110 8.39 0.26 -14.87
C ASP A 110 9.27 0.22 -16.15
N ALA A 111 10.46 0.81 -16.12
CA ALA A 111 11.38 0.82 -17.27
C ALA A 111 12.05 -0.54 -17.54
N SER A 112 12.17 -1.42 -16.54
CA SER A 112 12.58 -2.81 -16.74
C SER A 112 11.48 -3.66 -17.35
N LYS A 113 10.20 -3.46 -16.97
CA LYS A 113 9.08 -4.19 -17.58
C LYS A 113 8.88 -3.86 -19.06
N SER A 114 9.15 -2.61 -19.47
CA SER A 114 9.05 -2.22 -20.88
C SER A 114 10.20 -2.71 -21.76
N LYS A 115 11.26 -3.29 -21.20
CA LYS A 115 12.37 -3.90 -21.97
C LYS A 115 12.21 -5.40 -22.20
N ASP A 116 11.36 -6.06 -21.42
CA ASP A 116 11.11 -7.50 -21.55
C ASP A 116 9.94 -7.83 -22.50
N GLU A 117 9.16 -6.83 -22.96
CA GLU A 117 8.09 -7.02 -23.97
C GLU A 117 8.55 -6.87 -25.43
N ASP A 118 9.83 -6.55 -25.66
CA ASP A 118 10.40 -6.29 -27.00
C ASP A 118 11.47 -7.34 -27.43
N ASN A 119 11.54 -8.52 -26.78
CA ASN A 119 12.50 -9.57 -27.14
C ASN A 119 11.87 -10.96 -27.31
#